data_AF-L8GU37-F1
#
_entry.id   AF-L8GU37-F1
#
_cell.length_a   1.000
_cell.length_b   1.000
_cell.length_c   1.000
_cell.angle_alpha   90.00
_cell.angle_beta   90.00
_cell.angle_gamma   90.00
#
_symmetry.space_group_name_H-M   'P 1'
#
loop_
_entity.id
_entity.type
_entity.pdbx_description
1 polymer ?
#
loop_
_entity_poly.entity_id
_entity_poly.type
_entity_poly.pdbx_seq_one_letter_code
_entity_poly.pdbx_strand_id
1 'polypeptide(L)'
;MEGQAAPQVVKKLIEENGDPTEEYVSIITQIFKRFDRDEDGILNLREFNGMLHASGEEATDKHTYGGLLMMFEDVDDDKVGRRPTGVSLKGFIQMSVLSTVEDPEGEREQLKKLGFDLPREAFPEPPTPADSDDEDLEDDDGSKGEDDDQMLEVIKKIAARAKEEEEKRKKDKQAKK
;
A
#
# COMPACT_ATOMS: atom_id res chain seq x y z
N MET A 1 15.48 -31.01 -7.74
CA MET A 1 14.27 -30.59 -8.48
C MET A 1 14.00 -29.15 -8.04
N GLU A 2 14.73 -28.19 -8.61
CA GLU A 2 14.42 -26.78 -8.41
C GLU A 2 13.35 -26.41 -9.43
N GLY A 3 12.10 -26.39 -8.97
CA GLY A 3 11.00 -25.86 -9.74
C GLY A 3 11.24 -24.37 -9.95
N GLN A 4 11.73 -24.01 -11.13
CA GLN A 4 11.56 -22.66 -11.65
C GLN A 4 10.07 -22.36 -11.58
N ALA A 5 9.67 -21.48 -10.66
CA ALA A 5 8.34 -20.93 -10.65
C ALA A 5 8.13 -20.29 -12.03
N ALA A 6 7.21 -20.85 -12.80
CA ALA A 6 6.83 -20.31 -14.09
C ALA A 6 6.49 -18.82 -13.94
N PRO A 7 6.74 -17.98 -14.96
CA PRO A 7 6.26 -16.61 -14.95
C PRO A 7 4.73 -16.65 -14.82
N GLN A 8 4.23 -16.33 -13.63
CA GLN A 8 2.81 -16.18 -13.39
C GLN A 8 2.40 -14.98 -14.25
N VAL A 9 1.61 -15.22 -15.30
CA VAL A 9 1.11 -14.16 -16.18
C VAL A 9 0.01 -13.43 -15.41
N VAL A 10 0.40 -12.66 -14.40
CA VAL A 10 -0.53 -11.94 -13.54
C VAL A 10 -1.14 -10.84 -14.37
N LYS A 11 -2.42 -11.00 -14.72
CA LYS A 11 -3.15 -10.06 -15.56
C LYS A 11 -3.79 -8.95 -14.77
N LYS A 12 -3.88 -9.06 -13.45
CA LYS A 12 -4.50 -8.06 -12.58
C LYS A 12 -4.03 -8.21 -11.13
N LEU A 13 -3.58 -7.12 -10.51
CA LEU A 13 -3.12 -7.08 -9.12
C LEU A 13 -4.20 -6.64 -8.15
N ILE A 14 -5.01 -5.68 -8.57
CA ILE A 14 -6.10 -5.12 -7.78
C ILE A 14 -7.41 -5.30 -8.56
N GLU A 15 -8.42 -5.84 -7.91
CA GLU A 15 -9.77 -6.00 -8.44
C GLU A 15 -10.49 -4.64 -8.60
N GLU A 16 -11.60 -4.59 -9.34
CA GLU A 16 -12.33 -3.32 -9.59
C GLU A 16 -12.96 -2.70 -8.33
N ASN A 17 -13.14 -3.50 -7.28
CA ASN A 17 -13.58 -3.08 -5.95
C ASN A 17 -12.43 -2.49 -5.10
N GLY A 18 -11.19 -2.52 -5.58
CA GLY A 18 -10.02 -2.08 -4.82
C GLY A 18 -9.37 -3.16 -3.94
N ASP A 19 -9.88 -4.39 -3.97
CA ASP A 19 -9.30 -5.50 -3.21
C ASP A 19 -8.09 -6.12 -3.95
N PRO A 20 -7.05 -6.58 -3.24
CA PRO A 20 -5.93 -7.27 -3.86
C PRO A 20 -6.35 -8.65 -4.38
N THR A 21 -5.87 -9.02 -5.58
CA THR A 21 -6.07 -10.39 -6.11
C THR A 21 -5.24 -11.40 -5.32
N GLU A 22 -5.66 -12.67 -5.32
CA GLU A 22 -4.90 -13.74 -4.65
C GLU A 22 -3.46 -13.85 -5.17
N GLU A 23 -3.24 -13.54 -6.45
CA GLU A 23 -1.92 -13.53 -7.08
C GLU A 23 -1.05 -12.40 -6.53
N TYR A 24 -1.60 -11.19 -6.40
CA TYR A 24 -0.88 -10.06 -5.79
C TYR A 24 -0.57 -10.32 -4.32
N VAL A 25 -1.54 -10.84 -3.55
CA VAL A 25 -1.33 -11.27 -2.16
C VAL A 25 -0.19 -12.29 -2.08
N SER A 26 -0.13 -13.25 -3.01
CA SER A 26 0.94 -14.25 -3.05
C SER A 26 2.32 -13.65 -3.33
N ILE A 27 2.42 -12.68 -4.25
CA ILE A 27 3.67 -11.97 -4.57
C ILE A 27 4.14 -11.16 -3.35
N ILE A 28 3.26 -10.34 -2.79
CA ILE A 28 3.56 -9.51 -1.61
C ILE A 28 3.93 -10.38 -0.41
N THR A 29 3.28 -11.53 -0.24
CA THR A 29 3.63 -12.52 0.79
C THR A 29 5.03 -13.09 0.60
N GLN A 30 5.45 -13.36 -0.64
CA GLN A 30 6.81 -13.85 -0.92
C GLN A 30 7.86 -12.78 -0.65
N ILE A 31 7.57 -11.51 -0.99
CA ILE A 31 8.44 -10.38 -0.67
C ILE A 31 8.55 -10.25 0.85
N PHE A 32 7.42 -10.22 1.57
CA PHE A 32 7.39 -10.15 3.03
C PHE A 32 8.29 -11.23 3.67
N LYS A 33 8.08 -12.50 3.30
CA LYS A 33 8.87 -13.63 3.83
C LYS A 33 10.35 -13.57 3.50
N ARG A 34 10.75 -12.84 2.46
CA ARG A 34 12.16 -12.66 2.10
C ARG A 34 12.86 -11.68 3.04
N PHE A 35 12.12 -10.75 3.62
CA PHE A 35 12.65 -9.70 4.50
C PHE A 35 12.38 -9.97 5.99
N ASP A 36 11.40 -10.79 6.32
CA ASP A 36 11.16 -11.37 7.65
C ASP A 36 12.26 -12.41 7.94
N ARG A 37 13.35 -11.97 8.58
CA ARG A 37 14.56 -12.79 8.74
C ARG A 37 14.51 -13.67 9.96
N ASP A 38 13.77 -13.26 10.99
CA ASP A 38 13.54 -14.04 12.20
C ASP A 38 12.26 -14.88 12.14
N GLU A 39 11.51 -14.80 11.04
CA GLU A 39 10.30 -15.60 10.75
C GLU A 39 9.25 -15.46 11.86
N ASP A 40 9.20 -14.28 12.49
CA ASP A 40 8.26 -13.98 13.57
C ASP A 40 6.89 -13.52 13.05
N GLY A 41 6.77 -13.35 11.72
CA GLY A 41 5.56 -12.94 11.02
C GLY A 41 5.30 -11.45 11.04
N ILE A 42 6.27 -10.63 11.48
CA ILE A 42 6.24 -9.17 11.41
C ILE A 42 7.56 -8.63 10.83
N LEU A 43 7.49 -7.52 10.08
CA LEU A 43 8.70 -6.79 9.68
C LEU A 43 8.97 -5.73 10.74
N ASN A 44 10.02 -5.90 11.54
CA ASN A 44 10.48 -4.85 12.44
C ASN A 44 11.13 -3.69 11.65
N LEU A 45 11.40 -2.56 12.30
CA LEU A 45 11.94 -1.35 11.63
C LEU A 45 13.20 -1.64 10.80
N ARG A 46 14.07 -2.54 11.25
CA ARG A 46 15.33 -2.86 10.56
C ARG A 46 15.06 -3.67 9.29
N GLU A 47 14.15 -4.63 9.37
CA GLU A 47 13.78 -5.47 8.22
C GLU A 47 12.98 -4.68 7.20
N PHE A 48 12.05 -3.85 7.68
CA PHE A 48 11.29 -2.93 6.86
C PHE A 48 12.21 -1.94 6.11
N ASN A 49 13.17 -1.32 6.79
CA ASN A 49 14.16 -0.47 6.13
C ASN A 49 15.08 -1.25 5.17
N GLY A 50 15.38 -2.51 5.47
CA GLY A 50 16.13 -3.38 4.56
C GLY A 50 15.36 -3.67 3.27
N MET A 51 14.03 -3.76 3.36
CA MET A 51 13.13 -3.89 2.22
C MET A 51 13.04 -2.59 1.42
N LEU A 52 12.81 -1.44 2.06
CA LEU A 52 12.78 -0.13 1.38
C LEU A 52 14.07 0.13 0.60
N HIS A 53 15.22 -0.16 1.22
CA HIS A 53 16.51 -0.03 0.53
C HIS A 53 16.65 -1.00 -0.66
N ALA A 54 15.98 -2.16 -0.62
CA ALA A 54 15.99 -3.12 -1.73
C ALA A 54 15.01 -2.74 -2.86
N SER A 55 13.91 -2.05 -2.56
CA SER A 55 13.00 -1.43 -3.55
C SER A 55 13.61 -0.15 -4.16
N GLY A 56 14.63 0.41 -3.52
CA GLY A 56 15.30 1.65 -3.93
C GLY A 56 14.69 2.90 -3.29
N GLU A 57 13.89 2.71 -2.25
CA GLU A 57 13.30 3.77 -1.45
C GLU A 57 14.20 4.18 -0.28
N GLU A 58 13.97 5.39 0.23
CA GLU A 58 14.68 5.87 1.40
C GLU A 58 14.23 5.14 2.67
N ALA A 59 15.18 4.89 3.56
CA ALA A 59 14.88 4.30 4.86
C ALA A 59 13.96 5.24 5.66
N THR A 60 12.92 4.67 6.27
CA THR A 60 12.02 5.41 7.14
C THR A 60 12.60 5.53 8.55
N ASP A 61 12.26 6.62 9.23
CA ASP A 61 12.66 6.85 10.62
C ASP A 61 11.64 6.23 11.59
N LYS A 62 12.01 6.14 12.87
CA LYS A 62 11.18 5.50 13.90
C LYS A 62 9.82 6.20 14.10
N HIS A 63 9.75 7.52 13.90
CA HIS A 63 8.51 8.28 14.03
C HIS A 63 7.54 7.95 12.89
N THR A 64 8.01 8.02 11.64
CA THR A 64 7.21 7.69 10.46
C THR A 64 6.76 6.23 10.48
N TYR A 65 7.68 5.30 10.77
CA TYR A 65 7.36 3.90 10.98
C TYR A 65 6.34 3.67 12.11
N GLY A 66 6.47 4.40 13.21
CA GLY A 66 5.50 4.36 14.30
C GLY A 66 4.11 4.83 13.86
N GLY A 67 4.03 5.84 12.98
CA GLY A 67 2.77 6.28 12.36
C GLY A 67 2.12 5.20 11.51
N LEU A 68 2.91 4.52 10.66
CA LEU A 68 2.44 3.40 9.83
C LEU A 68 1.85 2.27 10.68
N LEU A 69 2.54 1.89 11.76
CA LEU A 69 2.05 0.88 12.69
C LEU A 69 0.70 1.26 13.31
N MET A 70 0.50 2.53 13.64
CA MET A 70 -0.76 3.00 14.23
C MET A 70 -1.91 3.06 13.22
N MET A 71 -1.59 3.10 11.92
CA MET A 71 -2.57 3.19 10.84
C MET A 71 -2.96 1.81 10.29
N PHE A 72 -2.02 0.88 10.22
CA PHE A 72 -2.19 -0.41 9.52
C PHE A 72 -2.22 -1.64 10.42
N GLU A 73 -1.74 -1.53 11.67
CA GLU A 73 -1.81 -2.64 12.61
C GLU A 73 -3.02 -2.47 13.52
N ASP A 74 -3.72 -3.60 13.74
CA ASP A 74 -4.80 -3.65 14.71
C ASP A 74 -4.19 -3.47 16.11
N VAL A 75 -4.35 -2.29 16.69
CA VAL A 75 -4.07 -2.06 18.10
C VAL A 75 -5.23 -2.69 18.88
N ASP A 76 -5.03 -3.91 19.34
CA ASP A 76 -5.98 -4.62 20.19
C ASP A 76 -6.22 -3.80 21.47
N ASP A 77 -7.31 -3.05 21.53
CA ASP A 77 -7.67 -2.16 22.65
C ASP A 77 -7.79 -2.91 23.98
N ASP A 78 -8.09 -4.21 23.95
CA ASP A 78 -8.14 -5.08 25.12
C ASP A 78 -6.75 -5.43 25.66
N LYS A 79 -5.68 -5.21 24.88
CA LYS A 79 -4.28 -5.33 25.29
C LYS A 79 -3.66 -3.95 25.52
N VAL A 80 -4.28 -3.17 26.41
CA VAL A 80 -3.74 -1.90 26.92
C VAL A 80 -2.26 -2.06 27.27
N GLY A 81 -1.38 -1.53 26.41
CA GLY A 81 0.07 -1.50 26.63
C GLY A 81 0.95 -2.24 25.63
N ARG A 82 0.42 -3.06 24.71
CA ARG A 82 1.24 -3.59 23.60
C ARG A 82 1.06 -2.74 22.36
N ARG A 83 2.03 -1.86 22.09
CA ARG A 83 2.15 -1.24 20.77
C ARG A 83 2.53 -2.31 19.75
N PRO A 84 2.06 -2.22 18.50
CA PRO A 84 2.57 -3.05 17.43
C PRO A 84 4.09 -2.92 17.40
N THR A 85 4.79 -4.04 17.37
CA THR A 85 6.27 -4.08 17.36
C THR A 85 6.84 -4.19 15.96
N GLY A 86 5.99 -4.48 14.98
CA GLY A 86 6.34 -4.58 13.58
C GLY A 86 5.11 -4.61 12.68
N VAL A 87 5.33 -4.48 11.39
CA VAL A 87 4.28 -4.51 10.36
C VAL A 87 3.98 -5.99 10.06
N SER A 88 2.76 -6.42 10.31
CA SER A 88 2.30 -7.77 9.98
C SER A 88 2.14 -7.94 8.47
N LEU A 89 2.06 -9.19 8.00
CA LEU A 89 1.74 -9.47 6.59
C LEU A 89 0.44 -8.79 6.14
N LYS A 90 -0.57 -8.75 7.02
CA LYS A 90 -1.85 -8.09 6.74
C LYS A 90 -1.66 -6.58 6.55
N GLY A 91 -0.98 -5.92 7.48
CA GLY A 91 -0.69 -4.49 7.39
C GLY A 91 0.17 -4.17 6.17
N PHE A 92 1.14 -5.04 5.85
CA PHE A 92 2.00 -4.88 4.68
C PHE A 92 1.21 -4.97 3.36
N ILE A 93 0.30 -5.94 3.22
CA ILE A 93 -0.59 -6.04 2.06
C ILE A 93 -1.50 -4.81 1.96
N GLN A 94 -2.05 -4.31 3.08
CA GLN A 94 -2.89 -3.11 3.06
C GLN A 94 -2.11 -1.87 2.62
N MET A 95 -0.89 -1.72 3.10
CA MET A 95 0.01 -0.64 2.71
C MET A 95 0.35 -0.73 1.22
N SER A 96 0.72 -1.92 0.73
CA SER A 96 1.07 -2.11 -0.68
C SER A 96 -0.12 -1.87 -1.61
N VAL A 97 -1.34 -2.27 -1.21
CA VAL A 97 -2.57 -1.97 -1.94
C VAL A 97 -2.82 -0.46 -2.03
N LEU A 98 -2.69 0.27 -0.93
CA LEU A 98 -2.86 1.73 -0.95
C LEU A 98 -1.84 2.40 -1.86
N SER A 99 -0.56 2.07 -1.71
CA SER A 99 0.50 2.60 -2.57
C SER A 99 0.27 2.25 -4.04
N THR A 100 -0.25 1.06 -4.35
CA THR A 100 -0.58 0.64 -5.72
C THR A 100 -1.77 1.42 -6.30
N VAL A 101 -2.77 1.75 -5.48
CA VAL A 101 -3.93 2.55 -5.92
C VAL A 101 -3.51 4.00 -6.18
N GLU A 102 -2.57 4.53 -5.41
CA GLU A 102 -2.06 5.90 -5.55
C GLU A 102 -1.04 6.04 -6.70
N ASP A 103 -0.09 5.10 -6.81
CA ASP A 103 0.95 5.09 -7.84
C ASP A 103 1.17 3.65 -8.40
N PRO A 104 0.30 3.22 -9.33
CA PRO A 104 0.42 1.89 -9.94
C PRO A 104 1.69 1.73 -10.80
N GLU A 105 2.23 2.82 -11.37
CA GLU A 105 3.44 2.76 -12.20
C GLU A 105 4.70 2.60 -11.34
N GLY A 106 4.76 3.32 -10.22
CA GLY A 106 5.82 3.17 -9.22
C GLY A 106 5.89 1.75 -8.64
N GLU A 107 4.75 1.18 -8.22
CA GLU A 107 4.67 -0.19 -7.72
C GLU A 107 5.19 -1.20 -8.77
N ARG A 108 4.82 -1.01 -10.04
CA ARG A 108 5.28 -1.88 -11.13
C ARG A 108 6.80 -1.85 -11.29
N GLU A 109 7.42 -0.68 -11.18
CA GLU A 109 8.88 -0.57 -11.23
C GLU A 109 9.54 -1.23 -10.02
N GLN A 110 8.97 -1.07 -8.83
CA GLN A 110 9.47 -1.70 -7.61
C GLN A 110 9.40 -3.23 -7.69
N LEU A 111 8.25 -3.79 -8.11
CA LEU A 111 8.09 -5.24 -8.30
C LEU A 111 9.09 -5.78 -9.32
N LYS A 112 9.34 -5.04 -10.40
CA LYS A 112 10.37 -5.40 -11.39
C LYS A 112 11.78 -5.41 -10.80
N LYS A 113 12.14 -4.43 -9.98
CA LYS A 113 13.44 -4.40 -9.25
C LYS A 113 13.57 -5.58 -8.29
N LEU A 114 12.47 -6.02 -7.69
CA LEU A 114 12.42 -7.17 -6.79
C LEU A 114 12.41 -8.53 -7.52
N GLY A 115 12.36 -8.52 -8.87
CA GLY A 115 12.44 -9.71 -9.71
C GLY A 115 11.09 -10.23 -10.22
N PHE A 116 10.02 -9.44 -10.11
CA PHE A 116 8.68 -9.76 -10.62
C PHE A 116 8.36 -8.89 -11.85
N ASP A 117 8.42 -9.48 -13.05
CA ASP A 117 8.08 -8.79 -14.31
C ASP A 117 6.57 -8.96 -14.60
N LEU A 118 5.84 -7.84 -14.66
CA LEU A 118 4.37 -7.83 -14.78
C LEU A 118 3.90 -7.06 -16.03
N PRO A 119 2.89 -7.58 -16.76
CA PRO A 119 2.31 -6.90 -17.92
C PRO A 119 1.59 -5.61 -17.50
N ARG A 120 1.51 -4.62 -18.40
CA ARG A 120 0.82 -3.33 -18.14
C ARG A 120 -0.63 -3.51 -17.68
N GLU A 121 -1.31 -4.54 -18.20
CA GLU A 121 -2.71 -4.89 -17.86
C GLU A 121 -2.88 -5.30 -16.38
N ALA A 122 -1.79 -5.65 -15.68
CA ALA A 122 -1.81 -6.04 -14.28
C ALA A 122 -2.26 -4.92 -13.34
N PHE A 123 -2.21 -3.67 -13.79
CA PHE A 123 -2.60 -2.51 -13.00
C PHE A 123 -3.90 -1.94 -13.55
N PRO A 124 -4.86 -1.56 -12.69
CA PRO A 124 -6.02 -0.82 -13.16
C PRO A 124 -5.51 0.46 -13.83
N GLU A 125 -6.00 0.76 -15.04
CA GLU A 125 -5.60 2.00 -15.69
C GLU A 125 -6.02 3.18 -14.81
N PRO A 126 -5.11 4.12 -14.50
CA PRO A 126 -5.51 5.34 -13.82
C PRO A 126 -6.60 6.00 -14.66
N PRO A 127 -7.60 6.66 -14.03
CA PRO A 127 -8.58 7.41 -14.79
C PRO A 127 -7.82 8.37 -15.70
N THR A 128 -8.00 8.24 -17.01
CA THR A 128 -7.35 9.10 -18.00
C THR A 128 -7.63 10.55 -17.59
N PRO A 129 -6.61 11.38 -17.31
CA PRO A 129 -6.86 12.80 -17.19
C PRO A 129 -7.51 13.21 -18.52
N ALA A 130 -8.78 13.63 -18.44
CA ALA A 130 -9.49 14.12 -19.60
C ALA A 130 -8.62 15.18 -20.25
N ASP A 131 -8.40 15.02 -21.56
CA ASP A 131 -7.59 15.88 -22.41
C ASP A 131 -7.72 17.34 -21.95
N SER A 132 -6.68 17.81 -21.28
CA SER A 132 -6.42 19.23 -21.13
C SER A 132 -5.26 19.49 -22.06
N ASP A 133 -5.65 19.80 -23.30
CA ASP A 133 -4.87 20.65 -24.19
C ASP A 133 -4.32 21.88 -23.42
N ASP A 134 -3.25 22.44 -23.99
CA ASP A 134 -2.52 23.66 -23.62
C ASP A 134 -1.50 23.54 -22.47
N GLU A 135 -0.30 24.11 -22.54
CA GLU A 135 0.49 24.73 -23.59
C GLU A 135 1.93 24.84 -23.02
N ASP A 136 2.91 24.95 -23.93
CA ASP A 136 4.26 25.47 -23.77
C ASP A 136 5.04 25.28 -22.45
N LEU A 137 6.09 24.48 -22.58
CA LEU A 137 7.26 24.51 -21.71
C LEU A 137 7.99 25.85 -21.87
N GLU A 138 7.72 26.80 -20.98
CA GLU A 138 8.66 27.88 -20.67
C GLU A 138 9.31 27.62 -19.31
N ASP A 139 10.65 27.68 -19.32
CA ASP A 139 11.54 27.64 -18.15
C ASP A 139 11.22 28.77 -17.16
N ASP A 140 10.94 28.48 -15.88
CA ASP A 140 11.15 29.45 -14.79
C ASP A 140 11.27 28.77 -13.41
N ASP A 141 12.47 28.91 -12.83
CA ASP A 141 12.70 29.52 -11.52
C ASP A 141 11.69 29.25 -10.37
N GLY A 142 12.13 28.46 -9.39
CA GLY A 142 12.10 28.89 -7.98
C GLY A 142 10.78 28.94 -7.20
N SER A 143 10.68 27.98 -6.29
CA SER A 143 10.18 28.11 -4.89
C SER A 143 8.67 28.26 -4.60
N LYS A 144 8.28 27.61 -3.47
CA LYS A 144 7.01 27.63 -2.71
C LYS A 144 5.90 26.75 -3.32
N GLY A 145 5.31 25.77 -2.63
CA GLY A 145 5.00 25.68 -1.21
C GLY A 145 3.57 26.17 -0.99
N GLU A 146 2.56 25.35 -1.36
CA GLU A 146 1.13 25.63 -1.10
C GLU A 146 0.16 24.41 -1.23
N ASP A 147 0.64 23.16 -1.30
CA ASP A 147 -0.23 21.99 -1.64
C ASP A 147 -0.62 21.06 -0.47
N ASP A 148 -0.30 21.40 0.78
CA ASP A 148 -0.61 20.54 1.93
C ASP A 148 -2.11 20.51 2.30
N ASP A 149 -2.88 21.53 1.93
CA ASP A 149 -4.29 21.66 2.34
C ASP A 149 -5.25 20.78 1.50
N GLN A 150 -4.92 20.51 0.23
CA GLN A 150 -5.78 19.67 -0.62
C GLN A 150 -5.69 18.19 -0.23
N MET A 151 -4.52 17.73 0.22
CA MET A 151 -4.32 16.34 0.66
C MET A 151 -5.11 16.04 1.95
N LEU A 152 -5.16 16.99 2.88
CA LEU A 152 -5.96 16.86 4.12
C LEU A 152 -7.46 16.78 3.86
N GLU A 153 -7.96 17.44 2.80
CA GLU A 153 -9.38 17.41 2.41
C GLU A 153 -9.79 16.02 1.89
N VAL A 154 -8.91 15.37 1.12
CA VAL A 154 -9.13 14.01 0.58
C VAL A 154 -9.12 12.98 1.71
N ILE A 155 -8.16 13.07 2.63
CA ILE A 155 -8.06 12.18 3.80
C ILE A 155 -9.32 12.29 4.68
N LYS A 156 -9.84 13.50 4.90
CA LYS A 156 -11.10 13.70 5.64
C LYS A 156 -12.30 13.05 4.96
N LYS A 157 -12.38 13.10 3.61
CA LYS A 157 -13.47 12.46 2.85
C LYS A 157 -13.43 10.93 2.92
N ILE A 158 -12.24 10.34 2.85
CA ILE A 158 -12.06 8.87 2.96
C ILE A 158 -12.44 8.39 4.36
N ALA A 159 -11.97 9.08 5.42
CA ALA A 159 -12.31 8.76 6.80
C ALA A 159 -13.81 8.89 7.11
N ALA A 160 -14.49 9.88 6.51
CA ALA A 160 -15.94 10.05 6.65
C ALA A 160 -16.72 8.90 6.02
N ARG A 161 -16.30 8.44 4.83
CA ARG A 161 -16.96 7.34 4.10
C ARG A 161 -16.81 6.00 4.83
N ALA A 162 -15.65 5.74 5.42
CA ALA A 162 -15.40 4.54 6.23
C ALA A 162 -16.29 4.48 7.48
N LYS A 163 -16.50 5.61 8.16
CA LYS A 163 -17.39 5.68 9.34
C LYS A 163 -18.86 5.46 9.00
N GLU A 164 -19.32 5.97 7.86
CA GLU A 164 -20.71 5.80 7.43
C GLU A 164 -21.03 4.34 7.07
N GLU A 165 -20.06 3.63 6.48
CA GLU A 165 -20.20 2.22 6.15
C GLU A 165 -20.20 1.30 7.39
N GLU A 166 -19.41 1.65 8.41
CA GLU A 166 -19.38 0.93 9.69
C GLU A 166 -20.69 1.08 10.49
N GLU A 167 -21.29 2.29 10.49
CA GLU A 167 -22.61 2.54 11.08
C GLU A 167 -23.71 1.75 10.38
N LYS A 168 -23.66 1.66 9.04
CA LYS A 168 -24.62 0.89 8.26
C LYS A 168 -24.52 -0.61 8.56
N ARG A 169 -23.30 -1.14 8.66
CA ARG A 169 -23.04 -2.54 9.06
C ARG A 169 -23.53 -2.85 10.48
N LYS A 170 -23.45 -1.90 11.42
CA LYS A 170 -23.97 -2.07 12.79
C LYS A 170 -25.50 -2.09 12.81
N LYS A 171 -26.17 -1.24 12.03
CA LYS A 171 -27.64 -1.21 11.92
C LYS A 171 -28.20 -2.49 11.28
N ASP A 172 -27.56 -3.01 10.23
CA ASP A 172 -27.96 -4.26 9.58
C ASP A 172 -27.82 -5.49 10.50
N LYS A 173 -26.80 -5.51 11.37
CA LYS A 173 -26.62 -6.58 12.37
C LYS A 173 -27.63 -6.50 13.51
N GLN A 174 -28.16 -5.31 13.82
CA GLN A 174 -29.12 -5.11 14.90
C GLN A 174 -30.57 -5.35 14.45
N ALA A 175 -30.88 -5.19 13.16
CA ALA A 175 -32.20 -5.46 12.58
C ALA A 175 -32.49 -6.96 12.31
N LYS A 176 -31.47 -7.82 12.44
CA LYS A 176 -31.55 -9.27 12.20
C LYS A 176 -31.60 -10.11 13.49
N LYS A 177 -31.82 -9.48 14.64
CA LYS A 177 -31.97 -10.12 15.95
C LYS A 177 -33.34 -9.81 16.53
#